data_AF-A0A2T2VGP7-F1
#
_entry.id   AF-A0A2T2VGP7-F1
#
_cell.length_a   1.000
_cell.length_b   1.000
_cell.length_c   1.000
_cell.angle_alpha   90.00
_cell.angle_beta   90.00
_cell.angle_gamma   90.00
#
_symmetry.space_group_name_H-M   'P 1'
#
loop_
_entity.id
_entity.type
_entity.pdbx_description
1 polymer ?
#
loop_
_entity_poly.entity_id
_entity_poly.type
_entity_poly.pdbx_seq_one_letter_code
_entity_poly.pdbx_strand_id
1 'polypeptide(L)'
;MLTQKATTINDLTPAFCLFVFKTNSTDSIYTKIILPYLKRLSNLKEARWSRDKAKQWPHTFDNVDRFVMFVGFPRSSHSLVGSLLDAHPEACIAHEMDVLKYVMANFSQQQLFHILLANAMQTGQQGREQTGYSYQVPGQYQGQYTTLRIIGDKRGGNSSRRLQAHPRLLPKLKNTIDVPYGLSI
;
A
#
# COMPACT_ATOMS: atom_id res chain seq x y z
N MET A 1 -44.32 19.83 -18.94
CA MET A 1 -43.90 20.81 -17.92
C MET A 1 -42.75 20.19 -17.13
N LEU A 2 -41.79 21.02 -16.69
CA LEU A 2 -40.52 20.68 -16.01
C LEU A 2 -39.29 20.49 -16.90
N THR A 3 -38.77 21.65 -17.30
CA THR A 3 -37.36 22.00 -17.44
C THR A 3 -36.53 21.60 -16.22
N GLN A 4 -35.33 21.07 -16.44
CA GLN A 4 -34.17 21.34 -15.59
C GLN A 4 -32.95 21.67 -16.48
N LYS A 5 -32.43 22.88 -16.25
CA LYS A 5 -31.15 23.42 -16.72
C LYS A 5 -30.10 23.17 -15.64
N ALA A 6 -28.83 23.39 -16.02
CA ALA A 6 -27.64 23.66 -15.18
C ALA A 6 -26.90 22.41 -14.66
N THR A 7 -25.58 22.22 -14.76
CA THR A 7 -24.45 23.00 -15.30
C THR A 7 -23.27 22.06 -15.57
N THR A 8 -22.48 22.40 -16.58
CA THR A 8 -21.22 21.79 -17.02
C THR A 8 -20.17 21.70 -15.90
N ILE A 9 -19.54 20.52 -15.75
CA ILE A 9 -18.19 20.35 -15.17
C ILE A 9 -17.33 19.71 -16.27
N ASN A 10 -16.97 20.54 -17.25
CA ASN A 10 -15.81 20.28 -18.09
C ASN A 10 -14.64 20.96 -17.40
N ASP A 11 -13.70 20.15 -16.91
CA ASP A 11 -12.27 20.45 -16.74
C ASP A 11 -11.74 19.66 -15.55
N LEU A 12 -11.54 18.36 -15.73
CA LEU A 12 -10.46 17.55 -15.17
C LEU A 12 -10.49 16.20 -15.90
N THR A 13 -9.40 15.93 -16.63
CA THR A 13 -9.16 14.81 -17.57
C THR A 13 -9.76 13.43 -17.19
N PRO A 14 -10.36 12.71 -18.17
CA PRO A 14 -10.92 11.38 -17.97
C PRO A 14 -9.93 10.27 -18.39
N ALA A 15 -9.51 9.41 -17.46
CA ALA A 15 -9.09 8.03 -17.75
C ALA A 15 -8.73 7.27 -16.45
N PHE A 16 -9.22 6.07 -16.15
CA PHE A 16 -10.21 5.22 -16.78
C PHE A 16 -10.51 4.14 -15.72
N CYS A 17 -11.80 3.89 -15.48
CA CYS A 17 -12.29 2.90 -14.53
C CYS A 17 -11.88 1.49 -15.01
N LEU A 18 -10.97 0.82 -14.30
CA LEU A 18 -10.67 -0.59 -14.56
C LEU A 18 -11.75 -1.44 -13.88
N PHE A 19 -12.81 -1.76 -14.60
CA PHE A 19 -13.78 -2.77 -14.16
C PHE A 19 -13.09 -4.14 -14.07
N VAL A 20 -12.75 -4.55 -12.85
CA VAL A 20 -12.28 -5.90 -12.55
C VAL A 20 -13.51 -6.79 -12.40
N PHE A 21 -13.88 -7.52 -13.45
CA PHE A 21 -14.85 -8.61 -13.34
C PHE A 21 -14.26 -9.73 -12.48
N LYS A 22 -14.88 -9.98 -11.32
CA LYS A 22 -14.53 -11.09 -10.43
C LYS A 22 -15.15 -12.36 -11.00
N THR A 23 -14.37 -13.18 -11.71
CA THR A 23 -14.82 -14.50 -12.18
C THR A 23 -14.41 -15.58 -11.18
N ASN A 24 -15.35 -16.46 -10.81
CA ASN A 24 -15.16 -17.51 -9.80
C ASN A 24 -14.49 -18.80 -10.35
N SER A 25 -13.77 -18.73 -11.48
CA SER A 25 -13.12 -19.91 -12.07
C SER A 25 -11.61 -19.86 -11.87
N THR A 26 -11.09 -20.76 -11.04
CA THR A 26 -9.66 -20.88 -10.71
C THR A 26 -8.79 -21.34 -11.89
N ASP A 27 -9.40 -21.84 -12.97
CA ASP A 27 -8.71 -22.39 -14.14
C ASP A 27 -8.84 -21.57 -15.44
N SER A 28 -9.33 -20.33 -15.33
CA SER A 28 -9.49 -19.45 -16.49
C SER A 28 -8.15 -18.96 -17.08
N ILE A 29 -8.11 -18.73 -18.39
CA ILE A 29 -7.05 -17.96 -19.08
C ILE A 29 -6.79 -16.62 -18.36
N TYR A 30 -7.82 -16.06 -17.74
CA TYR A 30 -7.70 -14.89 -16.89
C TYR A 30 -6.71 -15.09 -15.74
N THR A 31 -6.81 -16.19 -15.00
CA THR A 31 -5.95 -16.48 -13.85
C THR A 31 -4.53 -16.88 -14.26
N LYS A 32 -4.39 -17.60 -15.37
CA LYS A 32 -3.10 -18.16 -15.83
C LYS A 32 -2.25 -17.18 -16.64
N ILE A 33 -2.85 -16.29 -17.43
CA ILE A 33 -2.12 -15.44 -18.39
C ILE A 33 -2.40 -13.94 -18.13
N ILE A 34 -3.67 -13.54 -18.03
CA ILE A 34 -4.05 -12.12 -17.98
C ILE A 34 -3.70 -11.51 -16.61
N LEU A 35 -4.01 -12.18 -15.50
CA LEU A 35 -3.72 -11.67 -14.15
C LEU A 35 -2.22 -11.47 -13.89
N PRO A 36 -1.32 -12.42 -14.22
CA PRO A 36 0.13 -12.19 -14.14
C PRO A 36 0.60 -11.03 -15.01
N TYR A 37 0.06 -10.92 -16.23
CA TYR A 37 0.39 -9.82 -17.15
C TYR A 37 -0.08 -8.46 -16.62
N LEU A 38 -1.31 -8.35 -16.11
CA LEU A 38 -1.83 -7.14 -15.49
C LEU A 38 -1.08 -6.78 -14.20
N LYS A 39 -0.71 -7.78 -13.39
CA LYS A 39 0.18 -7.60 -12.24
C LYS A 39 1.55 -7.10 -12.66
N ARG A 40 2.10 -7.62 -13.76
CA ARG A 40 3.36 -7.14 -14.32
C ARG A 40 3.24 -5.70 -14.82
N LEU A 41 2.18 -5.35 -15.54
CA LEU A 41 1.94 -3.99 -16.03
C LEU A 41 1.73 -2.99 -14.90
N SER A 42 0.95 -3.35 -13.87
CA SER A 42 0.80 -2.51 -12.66
C SER A 42 2.14 -2.34 -11.96
N ASN A 43 2.90 -3.42 -11.76
CA ASN A 43 4.27 -3.33 -11.22
C ASN A 43 5.19 -2.45 -12.07
N LEU A 44 5.08 -2.45 -13.41
CA LEU A 44 5.89 -1.59 -14.28
C LEU A 44 5.52 -0.12 -14.15
N LYS A 45 4.21 0.19 -14.04
CA LYS A 45 3.73 1.55 -13.79
C LYS A 45 4.18 2.04 -12.41
N GLU A 46 3.99 1.22 -11.38
CA GLU A 46 4.44 1.50 -10.02
C GLU A 46 5.97 1.63 -9.94
N ALA A 47 6.72 0.81 -10.68
CA ALA A 47 8.18 0.91 -10.77
C ALA A 47 8.61 2.25 -11.36
N ARG A 48 8.00 2.67 -12.48
CA ARG A 48 8.32 3.96 -13.10
C ARG A 48 7.94 5.12 -12.17
N TRP A 49 6.70 5.14 -11.70
CA TRP A 49 6.20 6.20 -10.83
C TRP A 49 7.03 6.35 -9.55
N SER A 50 7.31 5.24 -8.86
CA SER A 50 8.09 5.25 -7.61
C SER A 50 9.54 5.66 -7.83
N ARG A 51 10.12 5.29 -8.98
CA ARG A 51 11.48 5.71 -9.36
C ARG A 51 11.53 7.21 -9.66
N ASP A 52 10.55 7.72 -10.38
CA ASP A 52 10.46 9.15 -10.70
C ASP A 52 10.28 9.96 -9.41
N LYS A 53 9.46 9.48 -8.46
CA LYS A 53 9.31 10.10 -7.13
C LYS A 53 10.57 10.03 -6.28
N ALA A 54 11.24 8.88 -6.22
CA ALA A 54 12.51 8.72 -5.52
C ALA A 54 13.59 9.68 -6.05
N LYS A 55 13.58 9.99 -7.35
CA LYS A 55 14.48 11.00 -7.94
C LYS A 55 14.05 12.42 -7.62
N GLN A 56 12.74 12.69 -7.63
CA GLN A 56 12.19 14.01 -7.38
C GLN A 56 12.34 14.42 -5.91
N TRP A 57 12.23 13.48 -4.97
CA TRP A 57 12.21 13.72 -3.52
C TRP A 57 13.12 12.73 -2.77
N PRO A 58 14.45 12.76 -3.00
CA PRO A 58 15.36 11.75 -2.45
C PRO A 58 15.47 11.78 -0.92
N HIS A 59 15.20 12.94 -0.31
CA HIS A 59 15.36 13.21 1.13
C HIS A 59 14.07 13.06 1.93
N THR A 60 12.96 12.61 1.32
CA THR A 60 11.65 12.50 2.00
C THR A 60 11.71 11.57 3.21
N PHE A 61 12.59 10.57 3.20
CA PHE A 61 12.64 9.51 4.20
C PHE A 61 13.90 9.54 5.07
N ASP A 62 14.63 10.65 5.09
CA ASP A 62 15.88 10.77 5.87
C ASP A 62 15.64 10.66 7.39
N ASN A 63 14.45 11.03 7.85
CA ASN A 63 14.04 10.92 9.26
C ASN A 63 13.41 9.56 9.61
N VAL A 64 13.23 8.67 8.64
CA VAL A 64 12.65 7.34 8.90
C VAL A 64 13.66 6.51 9.67
N ASP A 65 13.33 6.18 10.92
CA ASP A 65 14.18 5.40 11.81
C ASP A 65 13.69 3.96 11.99
N ARG A 66 12.43 3.66 11.61
CA ARG A 66 11.85 2.32 11.75
C ARG A 66 10.96 1.91 10.60
N PHE A 67 11.09 0.64 10.24
CA PHE A 67 10.15 -0.05 9.37
C PHE A 67 9.28 -1.05 10.14
N VAL A 68 7.96 -1.04 9.93
CA VAL A 68 7.03 -1.97 10.59
C VAL A 68 6.33 -2.84 9.56
N MET A 69 6.38 -4.15 9.74
CA MET A 69 5.61 -5.09 8.92
C MET A 69 4.81 -6.01 9.81
N PHE A 70 3.53 -6.12 9.50
CA PHE A 70 2.64 -7.05 10.18
C PHE A 70 2.80 -8.43 9.58
N VAL A 71 3.05 -9.43 10.42
CA VAL A 71 3.12 -10.84 10.05
C VAL A 71 2.22 -11.61 10.99
N GLY A 72 1.23 -12.32 10.45
CA GLY A 72 0.34 -13.13 11.26
C GLY A 72 -0.81 -13.71 10.43
N PHE A 73 -1.82 -14.27 11.08
CA PHE A 73 -2.96 -14.89 10.41
C PHE A 73 -4.01 -13.84 10.00
N PRO A 74 -4.86 -14.12 9.00
CA PRO A 74 -6.06 -13.30 8.77
C PRO A 74 -6.93 -13.22 10.03
N ARG A 75 -7.65 -12.09 10.20
CA ARG A 75 -8.62 -11.86 11.30
C ARG A 75 -8.03 -11.74 12.71
N SER A 76 -6.74 -11.41 12.86
CA SER A 76 -6.07 -11.10 14.14
C SER A 76 -6.05 -9.61 14.50
N SER A 77 -7.10 -8.85 14.14
CA SER A 77 -7.21 -7.42 14.46
C SER A 77 -6.09 -6.50 13.92
N HIS A 78 -5.29 -6.96 12.96
CA HIS A 78 -4.23 -6.14 12.35
C HIS A 78 -4.73 -4.82 11.74
N SER A 79 -5.97 -4.78 11.23
CA SER A 79 -6.53 -3.53 10.69
C SER A 79 -6.75 -2.48 11.78
N LEU A 80 -7.17 -2.88 12.98
CA LEU A 80 -7.33 -1.96 14.11
C LEU A 80 -5.97 -1.43 14.56
N VAL A 81 -5.02 -2.32 14.84
CA VAL A 81 -3.67 -1.95 15.30
C VAL A 81 -2.96 -1.10 14.25
N GLY A 82 -3.01 -1.49 12.97
CA GLY A 82 -2.43 -0.71 11.89
C GLY A 82 -3.03 0.68 11.75
N SER A 83 -4.35 0.82 11.91
CA SER A 83 -5.02 2.12 11.83
C SER A 83 -4.77 3.01 13.05
N LEU A 84 -4.55 2.43 14.23
CA LEU A 84 -4.14 3.17 15.43
C LEU A 84 -2.69 3.64 15.34
N LEU A 85 -1.78 2.80 14.83
CA LEU A 85 -0.40 3.23 14.57
C LEU A 85 -0.36 4.35 13.53
N ASP A 86 -1.13 4.22 12.46
CA ASP A 86 -1.20 5.25 11.41
C ASP A 86 -1.86 6.55 11.89
N ALA A 87 -2.60 6.53 12.99
CA ALA A 87 -3.15 7.73 13.60
C ALA A 87 -2.07 8.60 14.28
N HIS A 88 -0.86 8.08 14.46
CA HIS A 88 0.23 8.79 15.14
C HIS A 88 0.90 9.85 14.25
N PRO A 89 1.28 11.03 14.79
CA PRO A 89 1.92 12.13 14.03
C PRO A 89 3.20 11.75 13.29
N GLU A 90 3.92 10.74 13.78
CA GLU A 90 5.24 10.34 13.25
C GLU A 90 5.22 9.03 12.45
N ALA A 91 4.04 8.48 12.17
CA ALA A 91 3.91 7.17 11.53
C ALA A 91 3.02 7.20 10.29
N CYS A 92 3.39 6.39 9.29
CA CYS A 92 2.54 6.07 8.14
C CYS A 92 2.55 4.56 7.88
N ILE A 93 1.41 3.89 8.06
CA ILE A 93 1.23 2.47 7.85
C ILE A 93 0.36 2.25 6.63
N ALA A 94 0.93 1.67 5.58
CA ALA A 94 0.20 1.29 4.39
C ALA A 94 -0.83 0.20 4.71
N HIS A 95 -1.98 0.31 4.05
CA HIS A 95 -3.06 -0.65 4.18
C HIS A 95 -2.98 -1.68 3.06
N GLU A 96 -2.48 -2.85 3.44
CA GLU A 96 -2.52 -4.05 2.62
C GLU A 96 -1.77 -3.97 1.28
N MET A 97 -0.63 -3.26 1.25
CA MET A 97 0.12 -3.00 0.03
C MET A 97 0.92 -4.21 -0.47
N ASP A 98 1.24 -5.14 0.43
CA ASP A 98 1.98 -6.37 0.19
C ASP A 98 3.43 -6.09 -0.26
N VAL A 99 4.17 -5.37 0.60
CA VAL A 99 5.53 -4.87 0.35
C VAL A 99 6.49 -5.94 -0.19
N LEU A 100 6.33 -7.19 0.25
CA LEU A 100 7.18 -8.32 -0.13
C LEU A 100 7.13 -8.61 -1.64
N LYS A 101 6.03 -8.28 -2.33
CA LYS A 101 5.95 -8.45 -3.79
C LYS A 101 6.90 -7.50 -4.53
N TYR A 102 7.14 -6.30 -3.99
CA TYR A 102 8.05 -5.31 -4.55
C TYR A 102 9.51 -5.62 -4.24
N VAL A 103 9.77 -6.13 -3.04
CA VAL A 103 11.09 -6.66 -2.67
C VAL A 103 11.48 -7.81 -3.58
N MET A 104 10.53 -8.71 -3.88
CA MET A 104 10.76 -9.78 -4.86
C MET A 104 11.14 -9.20 -6.23
N ALA A 105 10.50 -8.10 -6.64
CA ALA A 105 10.76 -7.39 -7.89
C ALA A 105 11.97 -6.43 -7.88
N ASN A 106 12.80 -6.44 -6.82
CA ASN A 106 14.02 -5.61 -6.67
C ASN A 106 13.77 -4.09 -6.66
N PHE A 107 12.66 -3.65 -6.07
CA PHE A 107 12.45 -2.22 -5.82
C PHE A 107 13.41 -1.74 -4.74
N SER A 108 13.97 -0.54 -4.89
CA SER A 108 14.82 0.07 -3.87
C SER A 108 14.00 0.55 -2.66
N GLN A 109 14.66 0.77 -1.51
CA GLN A 109 14.02 1.37 -0.32
C GLN A 109 13.17 2.60 -0.65
N GLN A 110 13.76 3.54 -1.37
CA GLN A 110 13.11 4.80 -1.75
C GLN A 110 11.82 4.56 -2.55
N GLN A 111 11.86 3.60 -3.49
CA GLN A 111 10.67 3.23 -4.24
C GLN A 111 9.60 2.59 -3.34
N LEU A 112 9.99 1.69 -2.46
CA LEU A 112 9.08 1.04 -1.50
C LEU A 112 8.40 2.09 -0.63
N PHE A 113 9.17 3.00 -0.04
CA PHE A 113 8.65 4.00 0.88
C PHE A 113 7.69 4.98 0.20
N HIS A 114 7.96 5.40 -1.04
CA HIS A 114 6.99 6.19 -1.80
C HIS A 114 5.67 5.46 -2.07
N ILE A 115 5.73 4.17 -2.41
CA ILE A 115 4.53 3.37 -2.66
C ILE A 115 3.72 3.20 -1.36
N LEU A 116 4.39 2.91 -0.26
CA LEU A 116 3.76 2.76 1.05
C LEU A 116 3.12 4.06 1.52
N LEU A 117 3.84 5.18 1.40
CA LEU A 117 3.32 6.48 1.80
C LEU A 117 2.10 6.88 0.96
N ALA A 118 2.16 6.73 -0.35
CA ALA A 118 1.02 7.04 -1.22
C ALA A 118 -0.21 6.17 -0.91
N ASN A 119 -0.01 4.89 -0.61
CA ASN A 119 -1.08 4.01 -0.18
C ASN A 119 -1.67 4.45 1.18
N ALA A 120 -0.84 4.80 2.16
CA ALA A 120 -1.30 5.28 3.47
C ALA A 120 -2.12 6.57 3.33
N MET A 121 -1.63 7.55 2.56
CA MET A 121 -2.34 8.80 2.27
C MET A 121 -3.71 8.54 1.63
N GLN A 122 -3.74 7.69 0.60
CA GLN A 122 -4.98 7.38 -0.13
C GLN A 122 -5.99 6.68 0.77
N THR A 123 -5.57 5.67 1.53
CA THR A 123 -6.47 4.92 2.41
C THR A 123 -6.93 5.72 3.63
N GLY A 124 -6.10 6.64 4.11
CA GLY A 124 -6.46 7.66 5.09
C GLY A 124 -7.60 8.57 4.63
N GLN A 125 -7.48 9.13 3.42
CA GLN A 125 -8.51 9.98 2.81
C GLN A 125 -9.84 9.24 2.60
N GLN A 126 -9.79 7.91 2.45
CA GLN A 126 -10.95 7.04 2.28
C GLN A 126 -11.52 6.53 3.62
N GLY A 127 -11.08 7.06 4.77
CA GLY A 127 -11.61 6.68 6.09
C GLY A 127 -11.13 5.31 6.62
N ARG A 128 -10.06 4.76 6.03
CA ARG A 128 -9.47 3.46 6.39
C ARG A 128 -10.49 2.32 6.44
N GLU A 129 -11.39 2.28 5.47
CA GLU A 129 -12.40 1.23 5.40
C GLU A 129 -11.80 -0.14 5.06
N GLN A 130 -12.25 -1.17 5.77
CA GLN A 130 -11.91 -2.56 5.47
C GLN A 130 -13.12 -3.45 5.76
N THR A 131 -13.55 -4.21 4.75
CA THR A 131 -14.63 -5.22 4.89
C THR A 131 -15.92 -4.65 5.49
N GLY A 132 -16.27 -3.40 5.19
CA GLY A 132 -17.47 -2.73 5.69
C GLY A 132 -17.34 -2.10 7.08
N TYR A 133 -16.14 -2.14 7.69
CA TYR A 133 -15.84 -1.43 8.93
C TYR A 133 -14.94 -0.23 8.65
N SER A 134 -15.28 0.93 9.20
CA SER A 134 -14.38 2.08 9.26
C SER A 134 -13.41 1.90 10.43
N TYR A 135 -12.13 2.15 10.17
CA TYR A 135 -11.09 2.23 11.20
C TYR A 135 -10.56 3.66 11.33
N GLN A 136 -11.38 4.64 10.94
CA GLN A 136 -11.04 6.04 11.08
C GLN A 136 -10.86 6.39 12.56
N VAL A 137 -9.82 7.17 12.86
CA VAL A 137 -9.61 7.77 14.18
C VAL A 137 -9.81 9.27 14.01
N PRO A 138 -10.98 9.82 14.41
CA PRO A 138 -11.31 11.22 14.15
C PRO A 138 -10.28 12.19 14.73
N GLY A 139 -9.92 13.22 13.95
CA GLY A 139 -8.97 14.26 14.37
C GLY A 139 -7.52 13.81 14.46
N GLN A 140 -7.17 12.62 13.96
CA GLN A 140 -5.81 12.10 13.94
C GLN A 140 -5.22 12.08 12.52
N TYR A 141 -3.99 11.58 12.40
CA TYR A 141 -3.16 11.76 11.21
C TYR A 141 -3.51 10.84 10.05
N GLN A 142 -3.59 9.53 10.28
CA GLN A 142 -4.03 8.48 9.34
C GLN A 142 -3.69 8.74 7.87
N GLY A 143 -2.42 8.58 7.50
CA GLY A 143 -1.89 8.89 6.17
C GLY A 143 -1.34 10.31 6.04
N GLN A 144 -1.41 11.11 7.11
CA GLN A 144 -0.69 12.38 7.27
C GLN A 144 0.42 12.20 8.32
N TYR A 145 1.35 13.15 8.42
CA TYR A 145 2.42 13.13 9.43
C TYR A 145 3.00 14.52 9.63
N THR A 146 3.63 14.76 10.79
CA THR A 146 4.45 15.95 11.05
C THR A 146 5.91 15.71 10.67
N THR A 147 6.50 14.63 11.18
CA THR A 147 7.84 14.15 10.85
C THR A 147 7.79 12.65 10.73
N LEU A 148 7.96 12.13 9.51
CA LEU A 148 7.82 10.71 9.25
C LEU A 148 9.03 9.95 9.81
N ARG A 149 8.81 9.20 10.89
CA ARG A 149 9.84 8.36 11.53
C ARG A 149 9.58 6.87 11.37
N ILE A 150 8.30 6.49 11.33
CA ILE A 150 7.88 5.09 11.21
C ILE A 150 7.12 4.92 9.89
N ILE A 151 7.55 3.98 9.06
CA ILE A 151 6.81 3.58 7.86
C ILE A 151 6.57 2.08 7.86
N GLY A 152 5.44 1.63 7.32
CA GLY A 152 5.14 0.20 7.37
C GLY A 152 4.09 -0.30 6.40
N ASP A 153 3.89 -1.61 6.40
CA ASP A 153 2.84 -2.30 5.65
C ASP A 153 2.05 -3.24 6.57
N LYS A 154 0.76 -2.97 6.68
CA LYS A 154 -0.19 -3.84 7.36
C LYS A 154 -0.80 -4.81 6.35
N ARG A 155 -0.12 -5.95 6.14
CA ARG A 155 -0.60 -7.08 5.31
C ARG A 155 -0.30 -8.44 5.96
N GLY A 156 -0.75 -8.67 7.19
CA GLY A 156 -0.44 -9.89 7.97
C GLY A 156 -0.56 -11.21 7.21
N GLY A 157 -1.76 -11.58 6.76
CA GLY A 157 -2.02 -12.90 6.17
C GLY A 157 -1.24 -13.21 4.89
N ASN A 158 -1.16 -12.26 3.95
CA ASN A 158 -0.39 -12.49 2.72
C ASN A 158 1.12 -12.45 2.98
N SER A 159 1.59 -11.59 3.89
CA SER A 159 3.00 -11.56 4.29
C SER A 159 3.43 -12.92 4.82
N SER A 160 2.67 -13.51 5.75
CA SER A 160 2.92 -14.86 6.28
C SER A 160 2.99 -15.91 5.17
N ARG A 161 2.00 -15.92 4.27
CA ARG A 161 1.95 -16.89 3.15
C ARG A 161 3.12 -16.74 2.19
N ARG A 162 3.53 -15.50 1.88
CA ARG A 162 4.69 -15.24 1.01
C ARG A 162 6.00 -15.63 1.67
N LEU A 163 6.17 -15.35 2.96
CA LEU A 163 7.35 -15.75 3.71
C LEU A 163 7.46 -17.27 3.83
N GLN A 164 6.34 -17.97 4.03
CA GLN A 164 6.30 -19.43 4.01
C GLN A 164 6.72 -19.99 2.65
N ALA A 165 6.18 -19.45 1.55
CA ALA A 165 6.52 -19.89 0.20
C ALA A 165 7.95 -19.49 -0.24
N HIS A 166 8.45 -18.36 0.25
CA HIS A 166 9.75 -17.80 -0.13
C HIS A 166 10.50 -17.24 1.10
N PRO A 167 11.08 -18.11 1.96
CA PRO A 167 11.74 -17.67 3.20
C PRO A 167 12.89 -16.67 2.98
N ARG A 168 13.55 -16.71 1.82
CA ARG A 168 14.62 -15.77 1.43
C ARG A 168 14.15 -14.33 1.26
N LEU A 169 12.83 -14.07 1.19
CA LEU A 169 12.30 -12.70 1.14
C LEU A 169 12.57 -11.92 2.41
N LEU A 170 12.65 -12.57 3.57
CA LEU A 170 12.93 -11.86 4.82
C LEU A 170 14.37 -11.32 4.84
N PRO A 171 15.44 -12.12 4.59
CA PRO A 171 16.78 -11.58 4.40
C PRO A 171 16.86 -10.52 3.29
N LYS A 172 16.15 -10.73 2.17
CA LYS A 172 16.13 -9.75 1.08
C LYS A 172 15.51 -8.43 1.49
N LEU A 173 14.40 -8.45 2.24
CA LEU A 173 13.76 -7.27 2.82
C LEU A 173 14.76 -6.54 3.74
N LYS A 174 15.46 -7.26 4.61
CA LYS A 174 16.50 -6.68 5.49
C LYS A 174 17.62 -5.99 4.69
N ASN A 175 18.04 -6.60 3.58
CA ASN A 175 19.07 -6.00 2.71
C ASN A 175 18.54 -4.84 1.86
N THR A 176 17.22 -4.73 1.69
CA THR A 176 16.59 -3.67 0.90
C THR A 176 16.25 -2.46 1.77
N ILE A 177 15.93 -2.66 3.05
CA ILE A 177 15.53 -1.62 4.00
C ILE A 177 16.65 -1.43 5.03
N ASP A 178 17.38 -0.34 4.88
CA ASP A 178 18.51 0.09 5.70
C ASP A 178 18.05 0.92 6.92
N VAL A 179 16.97 0.48 7.57
CA VAL A 179 16.52 1.00 8.86
C VAL A 179 16.14 -0.18 9.78
N PRO A 180 16.33 -0.06 11.11
CA PRO A 180 15.83 -1.04 12.06
C PRO A 180 14.35 -1.38 11.80
N TYR A 181 13.99 -2.66 11.81
CA TYR A 181 12.59 -3.09 11.60
C TYR A 181 12.02 -3.79 12.84
N GLY A 182 10.77 -3.46 13.16
CA GLY A 182 9.97 -4.15 14.16
C GLY A 182 9.06 -5.17 13.48
N LEU A 183 9.11 -6.43 13.90
CA LEU A 183 8.09 -7.43 13.55
C LEU A 183 7.01 -7.38 14.63
N SER A 184 5.81 -6.90 14.27
CA SER A 184 4.63 -7.11 15.12
C SER A 184 3.98 -8.42 14.70
N ILE A 185 3.95 -9.36 15.65
CA ILE A 185 3.24 -10.64 15.58
C ILE A 185 1.75 -10.42 15.85
#